data_AF-A0A0F9U2V6-F1
#
_entry.id   AF-A0A0F9U2V6-F1
#
_cell.length_a   1.000
_cell.length_b   1.000
_cell.length_c   1.000
_cell.angle_alpha   90.00
_cell.angle_beta   90.00
_cell.angle_gamma   90.00
#
_symmetry.space_group_name_H-M   'P 1'
#
loop_
_entity.id
_entity.type
_entity.pdbx_description
1 polymer ?
#
loop_
_entity_poly.entity_id
_entity_poly.type
_entity_poly.pdbx_seq_one_letter_code
_entity_poly.pdbx_strand_id
1 'polypeptide(L)'
;MKVTHTLPILATAALMAATAASADSFSLSGTRSAMQSDISFNVMQSAGQGQIKLRPKVQPKVQARTTTISSRSRSFQAFSGISTAADLKSLIAWAEAGPKGYDAVQYGAKRLPPQRPTQMTIGEIYRWIDRTPGQQHAIGRYQFIPATLRSLVRQAGLSKNDRFTPKLQDGLADILLADAGFVSFKKGEISRHRFMENLARIWAGFPTASGRSYYHGYAGNKAVISWNEFDAVMRKIFATKRG
;
A
#
# COMPACT_ATOMS: atom_id res chain seq x y z
N MET A 1 -31.39 -67.75 11.23
CA MET A 1 -31.30 -68.16 9.80
C MET A 1 -31.99 -67.12 8.93
N LYS A 2 -31.42 -66.92 7.73
CA LYS A 2 -31.92 -66.20 6.55
C LYS A 2 -31.51 -64.72 6.39
N VAL A 3 -30.77 -64.54 5.30
CA VAL A 3 -30.30 -63.36 4.59
C VAL A 3 -31.30 -63.09 3.43
N THR A 4 -31.52 -61.82 3.05
CA THR A 4 -31.71 -61.21 1.69
C THR A 4 -32.51 -59.89 1.81
N HIS A 5 -31.92 -58.70 1.61
CA HIS A 5 -31.70 -57.91 0.36
C HIS A 5 -32.91 -57.10 -0.16
N THR A 6 -32.87 -55.75 -0.05
CA THR A 6 -33.28 -54.76 -1.09
C THR A 6 -32.83 -53.31 -0.74
N LEU A 7 -32.22 -52.61 -1.69
CA LEU A 7 -31.87 -51.16 -1.75
C LEU A 7 -32.97 -50.39 -2.55
N PRO A 8 -32.89 -49.07 -2.85
CA PRO A 8 -32.64 -47.85 -2.04
C PRO A 8 -33.71 -46.75 -2.30
N ILE A 9 -33.79 -45.67 -1.48
CA ILE A 9 -34.28 -44.36 -1.96
C ILE A 9 -33.39 -43.22 -1.43
N LEU A 10 -32.88 -42.45 -2.40
CA LEU A 10 -32.13 -41.21 -2.32
C LEU A 10 -32.80 -40.15 -1.42
N ALA A 11 -31.99 -39.54 -0.54
CA ALA A 11 -32.16 -38.13 -0.18
C ALA A 11 -30.77 -37.53 0.06
N THR A 12 -30.21 -36.95 -1.00
CA THR A 12 -28.90 -36.31 -1.05
C THR A 12 -28.98 -34.98 -0.29
N ALA A 13 -28.61 -34.97 0.99
CA ALA A 13 -28.28 -33.73 1.70
C ALA A 13 -26.81 -33.40 1.44
N ALA A 14 -26.57 -32.40 0.58
CA ALA A 14 -25.24 -31.92 0.25
C ALA A 14 -24.55 -31.34 1.49
N LEU A 15 -23.62 -32.11 2.04
CA LEU A 15 -22.62 -31.65 3.00
C LEU A 15 -21.60 -30.80 2.23
N MET A 16 -21.81 -29.49 2.14
CA MET A 16 -20.78 -28.56 1.68
C MET A 16 -19.68 -28.50 2.73
N ALA A 17 -18.67 -29.36 2.55
CA ALA A 17 -17.38 -29.23 3.20
C ALA A 17 -16.79 -27.87 2.80
N ALA A 18 -16.76 -26.94 3.76
CA ALA A 18 -15.99 -25.72 3.64
C ALA A 18 -14.50 -26.11 3.63
N THR A 19 -13.93 -26.34 2.46
CA THR A 19 -12.49 -26.37 2.26
C THR A 19 -11.96 -24.99 2.64
N ALA A 20 -11.26 -24.93 3.77
CA ALA A 20 -10.48 -23.77 4.17
C ALA A 20 -9.50 -23.45 3.03
N ALA A 21 -9.74 -22.33 2.35
CA ALA A 21 -8.77 -21.77 1.43
C ALA A 21 -7.54 -21.38 2.24
N SER A 22 -6.48 -22.16 2.08
CA SER A 22 -5.15 -21.87 2.59
C SER A 22 -4.74 -20.47 2.16
N ALA A 23 -4.37 -19.63 3.13
CA ALA A 23 -3.75 -18.34 2.85
C ALA A 23 -2.38 -18.60 2.21
N ASP A 24 -2.29 -18.42 0.90
CA ASP A 24 -1.01 -18.47 0.20
C ASP A 24 -0.09 -17.38 0.74
N SER A 25 0.97 -17.81 1.43
CA SER A 25 2.09 -16.97 1.80
C SER A 25 2.73 -16.44 0.53
N PHE A 26 2.58 -15.14 0.29
CA PHE A 26 3.23 -14.44 -0.81
C PHE A 26 4.76 -14.49 -0.61
N SER A 27 5.40 -15.39 -1.34
CA SER A 27 6.86 -15.53 -1.43
C SER A 27 7.30 -15.01 -2.80
N LEU A 28 8.05 -13.91 -2.82
CA LEU A 28 8.69 -13.39 -4.03
C LEU A 28 10.15 -13.83 -4.03
N SER A 29 10.40 -15.01 -4.60
CA SER A 29 11.72 -15.40 -5.06
C SER A 29 11.66 -15.71 -6.56
N GLY A 30 12.38 -14.91 -7.34
CA GLY A 30 13.01 -15.34 -8.58
C GLY A 30 12.19 -15.18 -9.87
N THR A 31 12.39 -14.05 -10.56
CA THR A 31 12.75 -14.03 -11.98
C THR A 31 13.58 -12.78 -12.27
N ARG A 32 14.84 -12.97 -12.68
CA ARG A 32 15.77 -11.92 -13.14
C ARG A 32 15.84 -11.90 -14.67
N SER A 33 16.26 -10.74 -15.18
CA SER A 33 16.61 -10.38 -16.57
C SER A 33 15.43 -9.84 -17.40
N ALA A 34 15.46 -8.66 -18.01
CA ALA A 34 16.55 -7.74 -18.34
C ALA A 34 16.07 -6.28 -18.33
N MET A 35 16.80 -5.40 -17.63
CA MET A 35 16.90 -3.99 -17.99
C MET A 35 18.15 -3.41 -17.34
N GLN A 36 19.03 -2.85 -18.16
CA GLN A 36 20.40 -2.49 -17.80
C GLN A 36 20.45 -1.14 -17.08
N SER A 37 20.79 -1.16 -15.79
CA SER A 37 21.66 -0.18 -15.12
C SER A 37 22.05 -0.69 -13.71
N ASP A 38 23.19 -1.40 -13.67
CA ASP A 38 24.21 -1.47 -12.61
C ASP A 38 23.84 -1.59 -11.12
N ILE A 39 23.07 -2.59 -10.67
CA ILE A 39 23.23 -3.11 -9.28
C ILE A 39 22.88 -4.62 -9.23
N SER A 40 23.85 -5.46 -8.83
CA SER A 40 23.67 -6.92 -8.62
C SER A 40 23.64 -7.28 -7.12
N PHE A 41 22.65 -8.07 -6.68
CA PHE A 41 22.56 -8.58 -5.30
C PHE A 41 22.29 -10.09 -5.23
N ASN A 42 23.05 -10.82 -4.45
CA ASN A 42 22.89 -12.26 -4.23
C ASN A 42 22.41 -12.54 -2.79
N VAL A 43 21.49 -13.50 -2.68
CA VAL A 43 21.42 -14.56 -1.65
C VAL A 43 20.75 -14.30 -0.28
N MET A 44 19.94 -15.32 0.06
CA MET A 44 19.67 -15.99 1.35
C MET A 44 18.41 -15.70 2.18
N GLN A 45 17.77 -16.83 2.48
CA GLN A 45 16.54 -17.09 3.18
C GLN A 45 16.83 -17.40 4.66
N SER A 46 16.00 -16.93 5.59
CA SER A 46 15.83 -17.56 6.90
C SER A 46 14.50 -17.15 7.54
N ALA A 47 13.87 -18.15 8.15
CA ALA A 47 12.53 -18.21 8.72
C ALA A 47 12.40 -17.52 10.09
N GLY A 48 11.16 -17.33 10.57
CA GLY A 48 10.92 -17.05 11.99
C GLY A 48 9.52 -16.54 12.31
N GLN A 49 8.67 -17.42 12.81
CA GLN A 49 7.27 -17.25 13.19
C GLN A 49 7.04 -16.34 14.40
N GLY A 50 5.81 -15.81 14.54
CA GLY A 50 5.33 -15.24 15.81
C GLY A 50 3.95 -14.59 15.72
N GLN A 51 2.88 -15.39 15.84
CA GLN A 51 1.50 -14.90 15.92
C GLN A 51 1.17 -14.36 17.31
N ILE A 52 0.49 -13.20 17.39
CA ILE A 52 -0.11 -12.70 18.63
C ILE A 52 -1.63 -12.62 18.44
N LYS A 53 -2.36 -13.41 19.25
CA LYS A 53 -3.83 -13.44 19.32
C LYS A 53 -4.30 -12.38 20.32
N LEU A 54 -5.30 -11.56 19.96
CA LEU A 54 -6.04 -10.72 20.90
C LEU A 54 -7.54 -10.95 20.73
N ARG A 55 -8.21 -11.31 21.83
CA ARG A 55 -9.67 -11.48 21.94
C ARG A 55 -10.35 -10.18 22.42
N PRO A 56 -11.65 -10.00 22.15
CA PRO A 56 -12.27 -8.67 22.05
C PRO A 56 -13.25 -8.33 23.17
N LYS A 57 -13.51 -7.02 23.29
CA LYS A 57 -14.79 -6.31 23.53
C LYS A 57 -14.62 -5.21 24.57
N VAL A 58 -14.98 -3.97 24.21
CA VAL A 58 -16.11 -3.20 24.76
C VAL A 58 -16.29 -1.92 23.90
N GLN A 59 -17.52 -1.69 23.45
CA GLN A 59 -18.15 -0.45 22.97
C GLN A 59 -19.54 -0.40 23.66
N PRO A 60 -20.35 0.68 23.61
CA PRO A 60 -20.15 2.05 23.08
C PRO A 60 -20.70 3.17 24.01
N LYS A 61 -20.51 4.46 23.65
CA LYS A 61 -21.63 5.42 23.62
C LYS A 61 -21.36 6.60 22.69
N VAL A 62 -22.34 6.86 21.82
CA VAL A 62 -22.40 7.87 20.75
C VAL A 62 -23.09 9.12 21.30
N GLN A 63 -22.58 10.31 20.98
CA GLN A 63 -23.38 11.53 20.87
C GLN A 63 -22.92 12.36 19.66
N ALA A 64 -23.89 12.66 18.81
CA ALA A 64 -23.75 13.30 17.51
C ALA A 64 -23.61 14.82 17.66
N ARG A 65 -22.75 15.43 16.83
CA ARG A 65 -22.82 16.85 16.50
C ARG A 65 -22.58 17.02 15.01
N THR A 66 -23.67 17.36 14.32
CA THR A 66 -23.69 17.69 12.89
C THR A 66 -22.89 18.96 12.67
N THR A 67 -21.76 18.86 11.97
CA THR A 67 -21.11 20.01 11.34
C THR A 67 -21.03 19.72 9.85
N THR A 68 -21.74 20.54 9.08
CA THR A 68 -21.73 20.59 7.63
C THR A 68 -20.34 20.96 7.15
N ILE A 69 -19.49 19.96 6.92
CA ILE A 69 -18.22 20.15 6.22
C ILE A 69 -18.56 20.24 4.73
N SER A 70 -18.60 21.47 4.23
CA SER A 70 -18.56 21.78 2.81
C SER A 70 -17.39 21.00 2.19
N SER A 71 -17.73 19.93 1.47
CA SER A 71 -16.81 19.16 0.67
C SER A 71 -16.34 20.07 -0.47
N ARG A 72 -15.26 20.82 -0.22
CA ARG A 72 -14.33 21.16 -1.30
C ARG A 72 -13.79 19.83 -1.82
N SER A 73 -14.55 19.21 -2.71
CA SER A 73 -14.07 18.17 -3.60
C SER A 73 -12.80 18.72 -4.21
N ARG A 74 -11.65 18.19 -3.80
CA ARG A 74 -10.40 18.42 -4.50
C ARG A 74 -10.56 17.71 -5.83
N SER A 75 -11.27 18.35 -6.75
CA SER A 75 -11.44 17.87 -8.11
C SER A 75 -10.04 17.61 -8.64
N PHE A 76 -9.75 16.34 -8.87
CA PHE A 76 -8.52 15.89 -9.48
C PHE A 76 -8.45 16.54 -10.87
N GLN A 77 -7.83 17.71 -10.95
CA GLN A 77 -7.49 18.36 -12.21
C GLN A 77 -6.51 17.41 -12.88
N ALA A 78 -7.01 16.72 -13.91
CA ALA A 78 -6.20 15.83 -14.72
C ALA A 78 -5.06 16.66 -15.31
N PHE A 79 -3.85 16.44 -14.81
CA PHE A 79 -2.64 17.10 -15.27
C PHE A 79 -2.25 16.47 -16.61
N SER A 80 -2.75 17.08 -17.68
CA SER A 80 -2.44 16.73 -19.05
C SER A 80 -0.94 16.90 -19.33
N GLY A 81 -0.19 15.80 -19.48
CA GLY A 81 1.11 15.82 -20.16
C GLY A 81 2.30 15.14 -19.48
N ILE A 82 2.12 14.26 -18.49
CA ILE A 82 3.22 13.49 -17.87
C ILE A 82 2.98 11.99 -18.07
N SER A 83 4.04 11.17 -18.05
CA SER A 83 3.95 9.72 -18.18
C SER A 83 2.95 9.13 -17.18
N THR A 84 2.28 8.04 -17.57
CA THR A 84 1.28 7.33 -16.74
C THR A 84 1.76 7.05 -15.31
N ALA A 85 3.06 6.80 -15.13
CA ALA A 85 3.66 6.58 -13.81
C ALA A 85 3.73 7.86 -12.95
N ALA A 86 3.98 9.02 -13.56
CA ALA A 86 4.02 10.30 -12.85
C ALA A 86 2.62 10.76 -12.40
N ASP A 87 1.60 10.52 -13.22
CA ASP A 87 0.21 10.79 -12.86
C ASP A 87 -0.23 9.89 -11.69
N LEU A 88 0.15 8.61 -11.73
CA LEU A 88 -0.08 7.69 -10.62
C LEU A 88 0.64 8.12 -9.34
N LYS A 89 1.91 8.53 -9.43
CA LYS A 89 2.66 9.10 -8.30
C LYS A 89 2.00 10.36 -7.74
N SER A 90 1.41 11.18 -8.60
CA SER A 90 0.68 12.38 -8.19
C SER A 90 -0.64 12.05 -7.48
N LEU A 91 -1.35 11.00 -7.93
CA LEU A 91 -2.51 10.47 -7.22
C LEU A 91 -2.15 9.94 -5.83
N ILE A 92 -1.05 9.19 -5.71
CA ILE A 92 -0.54 8.70 -4.42
C ILE A 92 -0.22 9.87 -3.50
N ALA A 93 0.53 10.86 -3.99
CA ALA A 93 0.92 12.02 -3.20
C ALA A 93 -0.29 12.81 -2.67
N TRP A 94 -1.33 12.96 -3.51
CA TRP A 94 -2.58 13.61 -3.13
C TRP A 94 -3.30 12.84 -2.02
N ALA A 95 -3.25 11.51 -2.05
CA ALA A 95 -3.87 10.66 -1.04
C ALA A 95 -3.10 10.64 0.28
N GLU A 96 -1.77 10.72 0.24
CA GLU A 96 -0.90 10.45 1.39
C GLU A 96 -0.32 11.71 2.05
N ALA A 97 0.20 12.66 1.28
CA ALA A 97 1.11 13.70 1.79
C ALA A 97 0.48 15.10 1.89
N GLY A 98 -0.67 15.34 1.26
CA GLY A 98 -1.31 16.65 1.23
C GLY A 98 -0.38 17.75 0.66
N PRO A 99 -0.49 19.02 1.11
CA PRO A 99 0.24 20.15 0.50
C PRO A 99 1.75 20.14 0.74
N LYS A 100 2.25 19.35 1.70
CA LYS A 100 3.69 19.33 2.04
C LYS A 100 4.53 18.47 1.08
N GLY A 101 3.89 17.59 0.30
CA GLY A 101 4.55 16.80 -0.74
C GLY A 101 5.81 16.07 -0.23
N TYR A 102 6.94 16.29 -0.90
CA TYR A 102 8.23 15.65 -0.58
C TYR A 102 8.77 15.96 0.83
N ASP A 103 8.28 17.03 1.46
CA ASP A 103 8.64 17.41 2.83
C ASP A 103 7.58 17.02 3.87
N ALA A 104 6.60 16.17 3.49
CA ALA A 104 5.57 15.73 4.41
C ALA A 104 6.15 14.89 5.56
N VAL A 105 5.61 15.13 6.75
CA VAL A 105 5.86 14.36 7.97
C VAL A 105 4.50 14.08 8.57
N GLN A 106 4.27 12.85 9.03
CA GLN A 106 3.01 12.42 9.59
C GLN A 106 2.56 13.35 10.73
N TYR A 107 1.29 13.77 10.71
CA TYR A 107 0.75 14.80 11.60
C TYR A 107 0.78 14.45 13.10
N GLY A 108 0.74 13.17 13.45
CA GLY A 108 0.88 12.65 14.81
C GLY A 108 2.32 12.52 15.30
N ALA A 109 3.33 12.88 14.51
CA ALA A 109 4.71 12.99 14.97
C ALA A 109 4.86 14.19 15.92
N LYS A 110 5.06 13.91 17.22
CA LYS A 110 5.22 14.97 18.24
C LYS A 110 6.57 15.66 18.15
N ARG A 111 7.62 14.91 17.79
CA ARG A 111 8.97 15.44 17.59
C ARG A 111 9.30 15.41 16.10
N LEU A 112 9.31 16.59 15.48
CA LEU A 112 9.59 16.74 14.06
C LEU A 112 11.09 16.50 13.76
N PRO A 113 11.43 16.12 12.52
CA PRO A 113 12.82 16.06 12.09
C PRO A 113 13.49 17.43 12.20
N PRO A 114 14.82 17.49 12.39
CA PRO A 114 15.55 18.75 12.58
C PRO A 114 15.57 19.65 11.35
N GLN A 115 15.28 19.10 10.17
CA GLN A 115 15.24 19.81 8.89
C GLN A 115 14.18 19.19 7.98
N ARG A 116 13.90 19.83 6.85
CA ARG A 116 12.90 19.33 5.89
C ARG A 116 13.36 17.98 5.35
N PRO A 117 12.46 17.00 5.13
CA PRO A 117 12.84 15.67 4.63
C PRO A 117 13.76 15.70 3.41
N THR A 118 13.50 16.57 2.42
CA THR A 118 14.34 16.69 1.22
C THR A 118 15.74 17.24 1.49
N GLN A 119 15.96 17.83 2.65
CA GLN A 119 17.25 18.35 3.08
C GLN A 119 18.08 17.30 3.83
N MET A 120 17.46 16.23 4.32
CA MET A 120 18.09 15.17 5.10
C MET A 120 18.76 14.11 4.25
N THR A 121 19.83 13.53 4.78
CA THR A 121 20.32 12.21 4.39
C THR A 121 19.46 11.10 4.97
N ILE A 122 19.48 9.92 4.35
CA ILE A 122 18.82 8.72 4.87
C ILE A 122 19.28 8.42 6.32
N GLY A 123 20.58 8.60 6.60
CA GLY A 123 21.14 8.41 7.93
C GLY A 123 20.60 9.38 8.97
N GLU A 124 20.36 10.64 8.60
CA GLU A 124 19.70 11.61 9.48
C GLU A 124 18.25 11.24 9.77
N ILE A 125 17.54 10.72 8.76
CA ILE A 125 16.15 10.24 8.94
C ILE A 125 16.14 9.06 9.92
N TYR A 126 17.06 8.10 9.77
CA TYR A 126 17.18 6.99 10.72
C TYR A 126 17.52 7.46 12.13
N ARG A 127 18.46 8.40 12.29
CA ARG A 127 18.77 8.97 13.61
C ARG A 127 17.57 9.68 14.22
N TRP A 128 16.76 10.38 13.43
CA TRP A 128 15.52 10.99 13.92
C TRP A 128 14.53 9.93 14.41
N ILE A 129 14.33 8.86 13.64
CA ILE A 129 13.47 7.72 14.03
C ILE A 129 13.94 7.12 15.36
N ASP A 130 15.23 6.80 15.48
CA ASP A 130 15.80 6.11 16.65
C ASP A 130 15.74 6.99 17.91
N ARG A 131 15.91 8.30 17.77
CA ARG A 131 15.84 9.28 18.89
C ARG A 131 14.41 9.60 19.34
N THR A 132 13.40 9.13 18.60
CA THR A 132 11.99 9.45 18.87
C THR A 132 11.15 8.16 18.90
N PRO A 133 11.45 7.20 19.80
CA PRO A 133 10.72 5.94 19.84
C PRO A 133 9.24 6.15 20.20
N GLY A 134 8.37 5.29 19.65
CA GLY A 134 6.94 5.25 19.99
C GLY A 134 6.06 6.30 19.33
N GLN A 135 6.60 7.20 18.49
CA GLN A 135 5.79 8.08 17.65
C GLN A 135 5.60 7.52 16.23
N GLN A 136 4.77 8.18 15.44
CA GLN A 136 4.61 7.90 14.02
C GLN A 136 5.73 8.57 13.20
N HIS A 137 6.27 7.87 12.22
CA HIS A 137 7.43 8.34 11.43
C HIS A 137 7.22 8.26 9.93
N ALA A 138 5.97 8.24 9.46
CA ALA A 138 5.74 8.30 8.01
C ALA A 138 6.27 9.64 7.46
N ILE A 139 7.09 9.56 6.41
CA ILE A 139 7.87 10.70 5.91
C ILE A 139 7.87 10.74 4.37
N GLY A 140 7.95 11.94 3.82
CA GLY A 140 8.04 12.21 2.39
C GLY A 140 6.71 12.15 1.64
N ARG A 141 6.78 12.37 0.32
CA ARG A 141 5.65 12.47 -0.61
C ARG A 141 4.78 11.22 -0.62
N TYR A 142 5.39 10.08 -0.31
CA TYR A 142 4.77 8.75 -0.35
C TYR A 142 4.59 8.13 1.04
N GLN A 143 4.75 8.93 2.11
CA GLN A 143 4.53 8.54 3.51
C GLN A 143 5.23 7.21 3.90
N PHE A 144 6.53 7.10 3.62
CA PHE A 144 7.29 5.90 3.93
C PHE A 144 7.39 5.67 5.44
N ILE A 145 6.92 4.52 5.92
CA ILE A 145 7.13 4.10 7.31
C ILE A 145 8.55 3.51 7.51
N PRO A 146 9.10 3.50 8.74
CA PRO A 146 10.50 3.13 8.98
C PRO A 146 10.93 1.77 8.43
N ALA A 147 10.10 0.75 8.59
CA ALA A 147 10.41 -0.60 8.10
C ALA A 147 10.47 -0.64 6.56
N THR A 148 9.50 -0.03 5.90
CA THR A 148 9.44 0.08 4.43
C THR A 148 10.62 0.89 3.91
N LEU A 149 10.93 2.05 4.48
CA LEU A 149 12.07 2.87 4.06
C LEU A 149 13.39 2.09 4.15
N ARG A 150 13.63 1.39 5.26
CA ARG A 150 14.83 0.55 5.42
C ARG A 150 14.91 -0.56 4.38
N SER A 151 13.78 -1.17 4.03
CA SER A 151 13.74 -2.21 3.00
C SER A 151 14.06 -1.65 1.62
N LEU A 152 13.43 -0.54 1.24
CA LEU A 152 13.61 0.10 -0.06
C LEU A 152 15.04 0.63 -0.23
N VAL A 153 15.61 1.25 0.80
CA VAL A 153 17.01 1.72 0.78
C VAL A 153 17.98 0.56 0.54
N ARG A 154 17.78 -0.57 1.22
CA ARG A 154 18.59 -1.79 1.01
C ARG A 154 18.42 -2.33 -0.40
N GLN A 155 17.18 -2.45 -0.89
CA GLN A 155 16.87 -2.97 -2.21
C GLN A 155 17.43 -2.10 -3.33
N ALA A 156 17.41 -0.77 -3.16
CA ALA A 156 17.94 0.20 -4.10
C ALA A 156 19.47 0.38 -4.02
N GLY A 157 20.16 -0.32 -3.11
CA GLY A 157 21.60 -0.16 -2.90
C GLY A 157 22.02 1.23 -2.40
N LEU A 158 21.09 1.97 -1.79
CA LEU A 158 21.33 3.33 -1.31
C LEU A 158 22.12 3.32 0.01
N SER A 159 22.97 4.31 0.16
CA SER A 159 23.76 4.56 1.36
C SER A 159 23.03 5.47 2.34
N LYS A 160 23.42 5.39 3.62
CA LYS A 160 22.97 6.35 4.65
C LYS A 160 23.36 7.80 4.33
N ASN A 161 24.38 8.00 3.48
CA ASN A 161 24.85 9.33 3.08
C ASN A 161 24.01 9.94 1.95
N ASP A 162 23.18 9.15 1.27
CA ASP A 162 22.38 9.67 0.17
C ASP A 162 21.29 10.60 0.69
N ARG A 163 21.14 11.73 0.01
CA ARG A 163 20.14 12.74 0.35
C ARG A 163 18.76 12.30 -0.11
N PHE A 164 17.77 12.45 0.76
CA PHE A 164 16.36 12.06 0.54
C PHE A 164 15.60 13.02 -0.39
N THR A 165 16.23 13.31 -1.53
CA THR A 165 15.76 14.22 -2.58
C THR A 165 14.42 13.78 -3.17
N PRO A 166 13.69 14.69 -3.85
CA PRO A 166 12.49 14.33 -4.60
C PRO A 166 12.70 13.16 -5.57
N LYS A 167 13.80 13.17 -6.33
CA LYS A 167 14.15 12.10 -7.28
C LYS A 167 14.36 10.76 -6.58
N LEU A 168 15.03 10.75 -5.42
CA LEU A 168 15.24 9.54 -4.64
C LEU A 168 13.89 9.01 -4.12
N GLN A 169 13.03 9.88 -3.58
CA GLN A 169 11.69 9.49 -3.14
C GLN A 169 10.85 8.90 -4.28
N ASP A 170 10.91 9.49 -5.48
CA ASP A 170 10.22 8.96 -6.65
C ASP A 170 10.74 7.57 -7.06
N GLY A 171 12.07 7.36 -7.02
CA GLY A 171 12.66 6.05 -7.32
C GLY A 171 12.25 4.97 -6.30
N LEU A 172 12.16 5.31 -5.01
CA LEU A 172 11.64 4.39 -4.00
C LEU A 172 10.15 4.09 -4.20
N ALA A 173 9.35 5.07 -4.66
CA ALA A 173 7.97 4.84 -5.02
C ALA A 173 7.83 3.96 -6.28
N ASP A 174 8.74 4.08 -7.24
CA ASP A 174 8.76 3.22 -8.43
C ASP A 174 8.99 1.74 -8.08
N ILE A 175 9.83 1.47 -7.08
CA ILE A 175 10.00 0.11 -6.53
C ILE A 175 8.68 -0.40 -5.94
N LEU A 176 7.99 0.40 -5.11
CA LEU A 176 6.70 0.02 -4.54
C LEU A 176 5.61 -0.18 -5.61
N LEU A 177 5.63 0.62 -6.68
CA LEU A 177 4.72 0.45 -7.81
C LEU A 177 4.99 -0.86 -8.56
N ALA A 178 6.26 -1.22 -8.74
CA ALA A 178 6.63 -2.51 -9.31
C ALA A 178 6.12 -3.66 -8.43
N ASP A 179 6.31 -3.59 -7.11
CA ASP A 179 5.81 -4.57 -6.15
C ASP A 179 4.27 -4.67 -6.13
N ALA A 180 3.57 -3.54 -6.37
CA ALA A 180 2.11 -3.53 -6.54
C ALA A 180 1.65 -4.20 -7.84
N GLY A 181 2.55 -4.56 -8.75
CA GLY A 181 2.24 -5.19 -10.02
C GLY A 181 2.02 -4.22 -11.18
N PHE A 182 2.63 -3.02 -11.13
CA PHE A 182 2.50 -2.03 -12.22
C PHE A 182 2.89 -2.60 -13.58
N VAL A 183 3.97 -3.38 -13.65
CA VAL A 183 4.43 -4.03 -14.89
C VAL A 183 3.41 -5.04 -15.39
N SER A 184 2.94 -5.94 -14.52
CA SER A 184 1.91 -6.93 -14.86
C SER A 184 0.59 -6.27 -15.29
N PHE A 185 0.20 -5.17 -14.64
CA PHE A 185 -0.97 -4.40 -15.04
C PHE A 185 -0.80 -3.80 -16.43
N LYS A 186 0.35 -3.18 -16.71
CA LYS A 186 0.67 -2.61 -18.03
C LYS A 186 0.70 -3.66 -19.15
N LYS A 187 1.05 -4.90 -18.83
CA LYS A 187 1.01 -6.06 -19.74
C LYS A 187 -0.37 -6.72 -19.88
N GLY A 188 -1.35 -6.32 -19.06
CA GLY A 188 -2.68 -6.93 -19.02
C GLY A 188 -2.75 -8.25 -18.26
N GLU A 189 -1.69 -8.64 -17.54
CA GLU A 189 -1.62 -9.88 -16.75
C GLU A 189 -2.47 -9.79 -15.46
N ILE A 190 -2.65 -8.59 -14.92
CA ILE A 190 -3.59 -8.33 -13.83
C ILE A 190 -4.59 -7.25 -14.23
N SER A 191 -5.82 -7.38 -13.72
CA SER A 191 -6.86 -6.38 -13.95
C SER A 191 -6.55 -5.06 -13.24
N ARG A 192 -7.13 -3.96 -13.74
CA ARG A 192 -7.02 -2.64 -13.11
C ARG A 192 -7.53 -2.62 -11.67
N HIS A 193 -8.65 -3.28 -11.38
CA HIS A 193 -9.17 -3.40 -10.02
C HIS A 193 -8.23 -4.21 -9.13
N ARG A 194 -7.59 -5.27 -9.65
CA ARG A 194 -6.58 -6.00 -8.88
C ARG A 194 -5.36 -5.13 -8.57
N PHE A 195 -4.91 -4.34 -9.54
CA PHE A 195 -3.83 -3.38 -9.33
C PHE A 195 -4.21 -2.32 -8.28
N MET A 196 -5.42 -1.76 -8.33
CA MET A 196 -5.94 -0.83 -7.32
C MET A 196 -5.96 -1.43 -5.91
N GLU A 197 -6.39 -2.69 -5.79
CA GLU A 197 -6.34 -3.46 -4.54
C GLU A 197 -4.92 -3.63 -4.02
N ASN A 198 -3.95 -3.91 -4.90
CA ASN A 198 -2.54 -4.00 -4.52
C ASN A 198 -2.01 -2.62 -4.04
N LEU A 199 -2.38 -1.52 -4.72
CA LEU A 199 -2.03 -0.16 -4.30
C LEU A 199 -2.57 0.15 -2.89
N ALA A 200 -3.81 -0.23 -2.59
CA ALA A 200 -4.43 -0.02 -1.27
C ALA A 200 -3.77 -0.80 -0.13
N ARG A 201 -3.01 -1.86 -0.45
CA ARG A 201 -2.19 -2.59 0.53
C ARG A 201 -0.86 -1.90 0.82
N ILE A 202 -0.41 -0.98 -0.03
CA ILE A 202 0.83 -0.23 0.19
C ILE A 202 0.52 1.14 0.80
N TRP A 203 -0.49 1.83 0.28
CA TRP A 203 -0.83 3.21 0.64
C TRP A 203 -2.19 3.27 1.33
N ALA A 204 -2.19 3.73 2.58
CA ALA A 204 -3.35 3.67 3.46
C ALA A 204 -4.47 4.63 3.06
N GLY A 205 -4.17 5.67 2.29
CA GLY A 205 -5.13 6.63 1.76
C GLY A 205 -6.06 6.03 0.70
N PHE A 206 -5.70 4.90 0.08
CA PHE A 206 -6.57 4.27 -0.92
C PHE A 206 -7.61 3.31 -0.31
N PRO A 207 -8.81 3.26 -0.90
CA PRO A 207 -9.83 2.30 -0.53
C PRO A 207 -9.57 0.93 -1.17
N THR A 208 -9.99 -0.12 -0.47
CA THR A 208 -10.28 -1.45 -1.04
C THR A 208 -11.68 -1.45 -1.66
N ALA A 209 -12.10 -2.55 -2.28
CA ALA A 209 -13.44 -2.76 -2.83
C ALA A 209 -14.55 -2.57 -1.78
N SER A 210 -14.24 -2.71 -0.49
CA SER A 210 -15.16 -2.40 0.62
C SER A 210 -15.39 -0.89 0.84
N GLY A 211 -14.67 -0.03 0.12
CA GLY A 211 -14.64 1.43 0.32
C GLY A 211 -13.76 1.88 1.50
N ARG A 212 -13.18 0.96 2.27
CA ARG A 212 -12.35 1.24 3.44
C ARG A 212 -10.88 1.06 3.10
N SER A 213 -10.00 1.80 3.78
CA SER A 213 -8.56 1.54 3.75
C SER A 213 -8.29 0.10 4.17
N TYR A 214 -7.30 -0.54 3.54
CA TYR A 214 -6.81 -1.83 3.99
C TYR A 214 -6.37 -1.80 5.45
N TYR A 215 -5.87 -0.64 5.90
CA TYR A 215 -5.40 -0.40 7.26
C TYR A 215 -6.47 0.19 8.19
N HIS A 216 -7.75 0.12 7.83
CA HIS A 216 -8.81 0.68 8.66
C HIS A 216 -8.79 0.09 10.08
N GLY A 217 -8.84 0.97 11.09
CA GLY A 217 -8.77 0.58 12.50
C GLY A 217 -7.34 0.51 13.06
N TYR A 218 -6.33 0.65 12.21
CA TYR A 218 -4.93 0.74 12.62
C TYR A 218 -4.44 2.18 12.56
N ALA A 219 -3.88 2.71 13.65
CA ALA A 219 -3.26 4.04 13.73
C ALA A 219 -4.10 5.21 13.17
N GLY A 220 -5.44 5.09 13.19
CA GLY A 220 -6.36 6.11 12.66
C GLY A 220 -6.45 6.18 11.13
N ASN A 221 -5.92 5.18 10.42
CA ASN A 221 -5.94 5.14 8.95
C ASN A 221 -7.37 5.06 8.39
N LYS A 222 -7.60 5.84 7.34
CA LYS A 222 -8.87 5.89 6.60
C LYS A 222 -8.60 6.16 5.12
N ALA A 223 -9.45 5.62 4.26
CA ALA A 223 -9.41 5.97 2.85
C ALA A 223 -9.82 7.45 2.70
N VAL A 224 -9.11 8.17 1.86
CA VAL A 224 -9.36 9.60 1.59
C VAL A 224 -10.07 9.85 0.25
N ILE A 225 -10.30 8.77 -0.50
CA ILE A 225 -11.01 8.73 -1.78
C ILE A 225 -11.95 7.53 -1.78
N SER A 226 -13.11 7.65 -2.44
CA SER A 226 -14.04 6.54 -2.60
C SER A 226 -13.56 5.55 -3.66
N TRP A 227 -14.02 4.29 -3.59
CA TRP A 227 -13.66 3.28 -4.59
C TRP A 227 -14.03 3.71 -6.02
N ASN A 228 -15.24 4.25 -6.20
CA ASN A 228 -15.72 4.69 -7.52
C ASN A 228 -14.91 5.87 -8.08
N GLU A 229 -14.50 6.80 -7.22
CA GLU A 229 -13.65 7.92 -7.63
C GLU A 229 -12.24 7.45 -7.96
N PHE A 230 -11.68 6.53 -7.15
CA PHE A 230 -10.39 5.92 -7.42
C PHE A 230 -10.41 5.15 -8.77
N ASP A 231 -11.45 4.35 -9.02
CA ASP A 231 -11.69 3.67 -10.29
C ASP A 231 -11.71 4.65 -11.47
N ALA A 232 -12.47 5.73 -11.34
CA ALA A 232 -12.61 6.73 -12.39
C ALA A 232 -11.30 7.45 -12.70
N VAL A 233 -10.52 7.81 -11.67
CA VAL A 233 -9.20 8.45 -11.86
C VAL A 233 -8.22 7.46 -12.50
N MET A 234 -8.18 6.21 -12.05
CA MET A 234 -7.34 5.18 -12.65
C MET A 234 -7.70 4.95 -14.12
N ARG A 235 -8.99 4.90 -14.46
CA ARG A 235 -9.42 4.82 -15.86
C ARG A 235 -8.91 6.00 -16.70
N LYS A 236 -8.87 7.22 -16.14
CA LYS A 236 -8.33 8.41 -16.85
C LYS A 236 -6.82 8.34 -17.02
N ILE A 237 -6.07 7.99 -15.97
CA ILE A 237 -4.59 7.87 -16.01
C ILE A 237 -4.16 6.84 -17.06
N PHE A 238 -4.90 5.74 -17.18
CA PHE A 238 -4.60 4.65 -18.10
C PHE A 238 -5.51 4.63 -19.34
N ALA A 239 -6.24 5.73 -19.61
CA ALA A 239 -6.97 5.86 -20.86
C ALA A 239 -5.91 6.01 -21.96
N THR A 240 -5.61 4.92 -22.65
CA THR A 240 -4.81 4.95 -23.86
C THR A 240 -5.42 6.02 -24.77
N LYS A 241 -4.69 7.09 -25.09
CA LYS A 241 -4.97 7.82 -26.33
C LYS A 241 -4.81 6.77 -27.42
N ARG A 242 -5.92 6.21 -27.90
CA ARG A 242 -5.96 5.58 -29.21
C ARG A 242 -5.55 6.71 -30.17
N GLY A 243 -4.27 6.71 -30.52
CA GLY A 243 -3.84 7.31 -31.78
C GLY A 243 -4.40 6.47 -32.91
#